data_AF-A0A959UR60-F1
#
_entry.id   AF-A0A959UR60-F1
#
_cell.length_a   1.000
_cell.length_b   1.000
_cell.length_c   1.000
_cell.angle_alpha   90.00
_cell.angle_beta   90.00
_cell.angle_gamma   90.00
#
_symmetry.space_group_name_H-M   'P 1'
#
loop_
_entity.id
_entity.type
_entity.pdbx_description
1 polymer ?
#
loop_
_entity_poly.entity_id
_entity_poly.type
_entity_poly.pdbx_seq_one_letter_code
_entity_poly.pdbx_strand_id
1 'polypeptide(L)'
;HDIHDALPLPTGLGILAKMTSMLALLAIVFLLATAAGMLTQLANGYTVLRPEVYFWYLIVPGILGFGFLSMLAICVHTLVNNKYLGYFVFILIVVLNAFAWPALDVESRLVRMNSDSGLRYSDLSRFGPYVKGFAFFKAYWWAFGGILLFVSFLFRVRGRETGAKWRMRIARWRLSQRWKVALPLVLLWAGLGAWGYYNTKVLNTYTTSDQGEELRVRYEKEFKRFDGIPQPHFTAVDYDIALYPEERRMEYTAQVTTRNVDAVSIDSLHLLLPDDVDLEIDLPGGELVLNDDDLDYRIYRLDPPLAPGAELPITVRGSYAAKGFEHRISFIQLVNNGSFFNNTDLVPGIGYNAGAELSDRNDRRKHDLPPKERMTPLSEDPALRQHTYLMANSDWVDVRTHISTAGDQIAVAPGSLRKQWTEDGRNHFEYALDHPSQNFYSFLSARYEVAREQWTPPGGGAPVDVEVYYHHEHGVNVPRMIASMKQALAYYTQHFGPYRHRQVRILEFPRYFSFAQAFPGTMPYSESIGFITDLSAESDIDMVFYVVAHEMGHQWWAHQVIGADIQGGTLLSESMSQYSALMVMEQEYGRAHMRKFLKLENDKYMRARGSETQRELPLLRVENQG
;
A
#
# COMPACT_ATOMS: atom_id res chain seq x y z
N HIS A 1 -51.67 -0.33 21.74
CA HIS A 1 -50.73 -1.39 22.16
C HIS A 1 -51.48 -2.67 22.57
N ASP A 2 -52.45 -2.60 23.49
CA ASP A 2 -53.13 -3.80 24.02
C ASP A 2 -53.90 -4.65 22.98
N ILE A 3 -54.55 -4.03 21.99
CA ILE A 3 -55.28 -4.75 20.92
C ILE A 3 -54.31 -5.57 20.04
N HIS A 4 -53.13 -5.01 19.75
CA HIS A 4 -52.12 -5.67 18.91
C HIS A 4 -51.44 -6.84 19.65
N ASP A 5 -51.34 -6.78 20.97
CA ASP A 5 -50.77 -7.84 21.80
C ASP A 5 -51.71 -9.05 21.97
N ALA A 6 -53.02 -8.83 21.78
CA ALA A 6 -54.05 -9.88 21.82
C ALA A 6 -54.20 -10.65 20.49
N LEU A 7 -53.58 -10.19 19.39
CA LEU A 7 -53.62 -10.88 18.11
C LEU A 7 -52.82 -12.19 18.17
N PRO A 8 -53.26 -13.27 17.50
CA PRO A 8 -52.56 -14.57 17.43
C PRO A 8 -51.31 -14.53 16.52
N LEU A 9 -50.62 -13.39 16.47
CA LEU A 9 -49.41 -13.21 15.68
C LEU A 9 -48.20 -13.83 16.41
N PRO A 10 -47.27 -14.48 15.71
CA PRO A 10 -46.01 -14.92 16.32
C PRO A 10 -45.18 -13.72 16.83
N THR A 11 -44.63 -13.82 18.04
CA THR A 11 -43.82 -12.74 18.66
C THR A 11 -42.60 -12.33 17.83
N GLY A 12 -42.01 -13.28 17.09
CA GLY A 12 -40.87 -13.02 16.21
C GLY A 12 -41.21 -12.18 14.98
N LEU A 13 -42.46 -12.25 14.49
CA LEU A 13 -42.87 -11.60 13.25
C LEU A 13 -42.66 -10.08 13.30
N GLY A 14 -42.96 -9.44 14.44
CA GLY A 14 -42.77 -7.99 14.52
C GLY A 14 -41.31 -7.54 14.66
N ILE A 15 -40.38 -8.41 15.08
CA ILE A 15 -38.94 -8.08 15.10
C ILE A 15 -38.42 -8.18 13.68
N LEU A 16 -38.77 -9.26 12.97
CA LEU A 16 -38.45 -9.45 11.57
C LEU A 16 -39.03 -8.32 10.72
N ALA A 17 -40.30 -7.95 10.92
CA ALA A 17 -40.92 -6.83 10.22
C ALA A 17 -40.16 -5.52 10.45
N LYS A 18 -39.77 -5.19 11.68
CA LYS A 18 -38.95 -4.00 11.97
C LYS A 18 -37.60 -4.08 11.28
N MET A 19 -36.92 -5.22 11.34
CA MET A 19 -35.63 -5.41 10.70
C MET A 19 -35.74 -5.26 9.18
N THR A 20 -36.72 -5.90 8.55
CA THR A 20 -37.00 -5.76 7.11
C THR A 20 -37.32 -4.32 6.74
N SER A 21 -38.12 -3.61 7.53
CA SER A 21 -38.40 -2.19 7.30
C SER A 21 -37.14 -1.32 7.41
N MET A 22 -36.26 -1.59 8.37
CA MET A 22 -34.98 -0.88 8.50
C MET A 22 -34.06 -1.16 7.31
N LEU A 23 -33.93 -2.43 6.89
CA LEU A 23 -33.13 -2.79 5.72
C LEU A 23 -33.69 -2.18 4.43
N ALA A 24 -35.01 -2.17 4.25
CA ALA A 24 -35.65 -1.54 3.10
C ALA A 24 -35.42 -0.02 3.09
N LEU A 25 -35.53 0.64 4.25
CA LEU A 25 -35.23 2.06 4.38
C LEU A 25 -33.76 2.35 4.04
N LEU A 26 -32.82 1.54 4.57
CA LEU A 26 -31.40 1.67 4.24
C LEU A 26 -31.15 1.48 2.74
N ALA A 27 -31.76 0.48 2.12
CA ALA A 27 -31.65 0.26 0.68
C ALA A 27 -32.16 1.46 -0.11
N ILE A 28 -33.30 2.06 0.27
CA ILE A 28 -33.81 3.28 -0.35
C ILE A 28 -32.82 4.44 -0.19
N VAL A 29 -32.30 4.67 1.03
CA VAL A 29 -31.32 5.74 1.29
C VAL A 29 -30.07 5.56 0.43
N PHE A 30 -29.53 4.34 0.35
CA PHE A 30 -28.35 4.06 -0.47
C PHE A 30 -28.64 4.16 -1.97
N LEU A 31 -29.82 3.76 -2.44
CA LEU A 31 -30.22 3.96 -3.84
C LEU A 31 -30.34 5.44 -4.18
N LEU A 32 -30.91 6.26 -3.28
CA LEU A 32 -30.98 7.71 -3.44
C LEU A 32 -29.58 8.35 -3.44
N ALA A 33 -28.69 7.90 -2.54
CA ALA A 33 -27.30 8.36 -2.51
C ALA A 33 -26.54 7.99 -3.79
N THR A 34 -26.70 6.75 -4.28
CA THR A 34 -26.13 6.30 -5.57
C THR A 34 -26.68 7.12 -6.74
N ALA A 35 -27.98 7.36 -6.79
CA ALA A 35 -28.60 8.21 -7.81
C ALA A 35 -28.05 9.65 -7.75
N ALA A 36 -27.93 10.23 -6.56
CA ALA A 36 -27.35 11.56 -6.39
C ALA A 36 -25.88 11.63 -6.83
N GLY A 37 -25.08 10.59 -6.52
CA GLY A 37 -23.70 10.47 -6.98
C GLY A 37 -23.60 10.41 -8.50
N MET A 38 -24.36 9.52 -9.14
CA MET A 38 -24.40 9.41 -10.60
C MET A 38 -24.93 10.68 -11.30
N LEU A 39 -25.95 11.33 -10.73
CA LEU A 39 -26.44 12.63 -11.24
C LEU A 39 -25.37 13.71 -11.12
N THR A 40 -24.59 13.72 -10.05
CA THR A 40 -23.47 14.65 -9.87
C THR A 40 -22.37 14.37 -10.89
N GLN A 41 -22.04 13.11 -11.16
CA GLN A 41 -21.10 12.74 -12.22
C GLN A 41 -21.56 13.26 -13.58
N LEU A 42 -22.83 13.02 -13.94
CA LEU A 42 -23.42 13.54 -15.19
C LEU A 42 -23.40 15.07 -15.25
N ALA A 43 -23.72 15.75 -14.15
CA ALA A 43 -23.71 17.20 -14.06
C ALA A 43 -22.30 17.80 -14.25
N ASN A 44 -21.26 17.04 -13.89
CA ASN A 44 -19.86 17.39 -14.13
C ASN A 44 -19.33 16.84 -15.47
N GLY A 45 -20.19 16.29 -16.34
CA GLY A 45 -19.81 15.80 -17.67
C GLY A 45 -19.25 14.38 -17.72
N TYR A 46 -19.16 13.67 -16.60
CA TYR A 46 -18.68 12.29 -16.54
C TYR A 46 -19.82 11.29 -16.80
N THR A 47 -19.70 10.49 -17.86
CA THR A 47 -20.78 9.61 -18.36
C THR A 47 -20.56 8.12 -18.09
N VAL A 48 -19.40 7.73 -17.56
CA VAL A 48 -19.07 6.31 -17.28
C VAL A 48 -19.50 5.95 -15.85
N LEU A 49 -20.81 5.78 -15.63
CA LEU A 49 -21.38 5.79 -14.27
C LEU A 49 -21.15 4.52 -13.41
N ARG A 50 -20.82 3.38 -14.02
CA ARG A 50 -20.44 2.13 -13.31
C ARG A 50 -21.35 1.77 -12.11
N PRO A 51 -22.68 1.64 -12.30
CA PRO A 51 -23.64 1.39 -11.22
C PRO A 51 -23.34 0.12 -10.42
N GLU A 52 -22.70 -0.87 -11.04
CA GLU A 52 -22.23 -2.09 -10.38
C GLU A 52 -21.17 -1.82 -9.30
N VAL A 53 -20.31 -0.81 -9.50
CA VAL A 53 -19.31 -0.41 -8.50
C VAL A 53 -20.01 0.23 -7.30
N TYR A 54 -20.99 1.11 -7.52
CA TYR A 54 -21.82 1.66 -6.44
C TYR A 54 -22.52 0.55 -5.66
N PHE A 55 -23.08 -0.43 -6.36
CA PHE A 55 -23.76 -1.55 -5.71
C PHE A 55 -22.82 -2.32 -4.76
N TRP A 56 -21.64 -2.71 -5.24
CA TRP A 56 -20.70 -3.54 -4.47
C TRP A 56 -19.83 -2.78 -3.47
N TYR A 57 -19.53 -1.50 -3.73
CA TYR A 57 -18.66 -0.68 -2.89
C TYR A 57 -19.42 0.18 -1.88
N LEU A 58 -20.64 0.64 -2.21
CA LEU A 58 -21.44 1.50 -1.34
C LEU A 58 -22.66 0.77 -0.77
N ILE A 59 -23.53 0.22 -1.62
CA ILE A 59 -24.83 -0.31 -1.19
C ILE A 59 -24.67 -1.56 -0.32
N VAL A 60 -23.96 -2.58 -0.82
CA VAL A 60 -23.79 -3.85 -0.09
C VAL A 60 -23.05 -3.63 1.23
N PRO A 61 -21.87 -2.98 1.29
CA PRO A 61 -21.18 -2.72 2.56
C PRO A 61 -21.99 -1.83 3.50
N GLY A 62 -22.69 -0.84 2.96
CA GLY A 62 -23.57 0.03 3.72
C GLY A 62 -24.73 -0.72 4.38
N ILE A 63 -25.45 -1.54 3.63
CA ILE A 63 -26.53 -2.38 4.16
C ILE A 63 -26.00 -3.36 5.20
N LEU A 64 -24.84 -3.99 4.96
CA LEU A 64 -24.22 -4.90 5.93
C LEU A 64 -23.83 -4.16 7.23
N GLY A 65 -23.18 -3.00 7.13
CA GLY A 65 -22.74 -2.20 8.27
C GLY A 65 -23.91 -1.63 9.08
N PHE A 66 -24.81 -0.89 8.43
CA PHE A 66 -25.96 -0.27 9.11
C PHE A 66 -27.06 -1.27 9.47
N GLY A 67 -27.15 -2.39 8.77
CA GLY A 67 -28.01 -3.51 9.14
C GLY A 67 -27.60 -4.11 10.48
N PHE A 68 -26.30 -4.34 10.70
CA PHE A 68 -25.80 -4.75 12.01
C PHE A 68 -26.16 -3.73 13.11
N LEU A 69 -25.94 -2.43 12.87
CA LEU A 69 -26.32 -1.38 13.82
C LEU A 69 -27.83 -1.35 14.09
N SER A 70 -28.66 -1.67 13.10
CA SER A 70 -30.11 -1.80 13.25
C SER A 70 -30.49 -2.97 14.16
N MET A 71 -29.82 -4.11 14.03
CA MET A 71 -30.01 -5.26 14.92
C MET A 71 -29.63 -4.92 16.37
N LEU A 72 -28.51 -4.23 16.55
CA LEU A 72 -28.08 -3.72 17.85
C LEU A 72 -29.10 -2.74 18.44
N ALA A 73 -29.55 -1.76 17.66
CA ALA A 73 -30.56 -0.79 18.10
C ALA A 73 -31.87 -1.48 18.51
N ILE A 74 -32.36 -2.44 17.72
CA ILE A 74 -33.55 -3.23 18.06
C ILE A 74 -33.35 -3.96 19.40
N CYS A 75 -32.18 -4.56 19.63
CA CYS A 75 -31.86 -5.22 20.90
C CYS A 75 -31.85 -4.24 22.07
N VAL A 76 -31.11 -3.13 21.97
CA VAL A 76 -31.02 -2.11 23.02
C VAL A 76 -32.40 -1.55 23.37
N HIS A 77 -33.17 -1.12 22.37
CA HIS A 77 -34.51 -0.57 22.59
C HIS A 77 -35.49 -1.61 23.14
N THR A 78 -35.30 -2.90 22.82
CA THR A 78 -36.10 -3.97 23.42
C THR A 78 -35.73 -4.16 24.89
N LEU A 79 -34.46 -4.14 25.26
CA LEU A 79 -34.00 -4.37 26.63
C LEU A 79 -34.35 -3.20 27.57
N VAL A 80 -34.04 -1.97 27.15
CA VAL A 80 -34.17 -0.76 27.97
C VAL A 80 -35.63 -0.33 28.18
N ASN A 81 -36.54 -0.69 27.26
CA ASN A 81 -37.98 -0.38 27.31
C ASN A 81 -38.32 1.09 27.66
N ASN A 82 -37.42 2.02 27.31
CA ASN A 82 -37.60 3.46 27.39
C ASN A 82 -36.94 4.06 26.14
N LYS A 83 -37.66 4.92 25.43
CA LYS A 83 -37.22 5.46 24.13
C LYS A 83 -35.92 6.27 24.26
N TYR A 84 -35.88 7.24 25.16
CA TYR A 84 -34.75 8.15 25.31
C TYR A 84 -33.54 7.46 25.91
N LEU A 85 -33.74 6.64 26.94
CA LEU A 85 -32.66 5.86 27.52
C LEU A 85 -32.13 4.83 26.52
N GLY A 86 -32.99 4.25 25.68
CA GLY A 86 -32.57 3.35 24.59
C GLY A 86 -31.64 4.04 23.59
N TYR A 87 -31.95 5.27 23.18
CA TYR A 87 -31.05 6.07 22.34
C TYR A 87 -29.72 6.36 23.04
N PHE A 88 -29.77 6.80 24.31
CA PHE A 88 -28.56 7.09 25.08
C PHE A 88 -27.66 5.85 25.18
N VAL A 89 -28.21 4.68 25.54
CA VAL A 89 -27.45 3.43 25.65
C VAL A 89 -26.91 2.98 24.29
N PHE A 90 -27.69 3.10 23.21
CA PHE A 90 -27.21 2.76 21.87
C PHE A 90 -26.01 3.63 21.47
N ILE A 91 -26.14 4.95 21.64
CA ILE A 91 -25.06 5.90 21.35
C ILE A 91 -23.84 5.60 22.22
N LEU A 92 -24.03 5.37 23.52
CA LEU A 92 -22.95 5.02 24.44
C LEU A 92 -22.20 3.76 23.98
N ILE A 93 -22.90 2.70 23.56
CA ILE A 93 -22.26 1.48 23.03
C ILE A 93 -21.45 1.78 21.77
N VAL A 94 -21.99 2.58 20.84
CA VAL A 94 -21.28 2.96 19.60
C VAL A 94 -20.03 3.78 19.92
N VAL A 95 -20.13 4.74 20.84
CA VAL A 95 -19.01 5.57 21.29
C VAL A 95 -17.95 4.72 21.98
N LEU A 96 -18.34 3.86 22.93
CA LEU A 96 -17.39 2.96 23.59
C LEU A 96 -16.71 2.03 22.57
N ASN A 97 -17.43 1.50 21.61
CA ASN A 97 -16.83 0.68 20.55
C ASN A 97 -15.86 1.46 19.65
N ALA A 98 -16.07 2.77 19.46
CA ALA A 98 -15.16 3.58 18.65
C ALA A 98 -13.86 3.94 19.40
N PHE A 99 -13.94 4.19 20.71
CA PHE A 99 -12.83 4.79 21.47
C PHE A 99 -12.20 3.89 22.53
N ALA A 100 -12.90 2.89 23.06
CA ALA A 100 -12.36 2.04 24.13
C ALA A 100 -11.30 1.07 23.60
N TRP A 101 -11.47 0.49 22.40
CA TRP A 101 -10.50 -0.47 21.87
C TRP A 101 -9.14 0.15 21.56
N PRO A 102 -9.04 1.32 20.90
CA PRO A 102 -7.77 2.01 20.78
C PRO A 102 -7.14 2.37 22.13
N ALA A 103 -7.92 2.75 23.14
CA ALA A 103 -7.40 3.09 24.47
C ALA A 103 -6.97 1.87 25.32
N LEU A 104 -7.28 0.66 24.87
CA LEU A 104 -6.89 -0.61 25.46
C LEU A 104 -5.90 -1.38 24.56
N ASP A 105 -5.41 -0.73 23.51
CA ASP A 105 -4.48 -1.29 22.51
C ASP A 105 -5.01 -2.58 21.84
N VAL A 106 -6.35 -2.68 21.75
CA VAL A 106 -7.04 -3.79 21.09
C VAL A 106 -7.29 -3.43 19.63
N GLU A 107 -6.52 -4.05 18.74
CA GLU A 107 -6.66 -3.85 17.29
C GLU A 107 -7.43 -4.97 16.58
N SER A 108 -7.77 -6.06 17.27
CA SER A 108 -8.43 -7.22 16.65
C SER A 108 -9.80 -6.88 16.07
N ARG A 109 -9.99 -7.22 14.79
CA ARG A 109 -11.27 -7.08 14.07
C ARG A 109 -12.35 -8.08 14.53
N LEU A 110 -11.95 -9.12 15.28
CA LEU A 110 -12.91 -10.02 15.94
C LEU A 110 -13.51 -9.39 17.20
N VAL A 111 -12.90 -8.33 17.73
CA VAL A 111 -13.30 -7.65 18.95
C VAL A 111 -13.96 -6.30 18.65
N ARG A 112 -13.35 -5.49 17.76
CA ARG A 112 -13.93 -4.22 17.30
C ARG A 112 -15.27 -4.49 16.61
N MET A 113 -16.38 -4.12 17.26
CA MET A 113 -17.73 -4.47 16.82
C MET A 113 -18.04 -3.89 15.44
N ASN A 114 -18.65 -4.71 14.59
CA ASN A 114 -19.02 -4.37 13.20
C ASN A 114 -17.84 -4.02 12.28
N SER A 115 -16.60 -4.35 12.67
CA SER A 115 -15.41 -4.11 11.86
C SER A 115 -15.28 -5.09 10.70
N ASP A 116 -14.33 -4.81 9.80
CA ASP A 116 -14.05 -5.63 8.63
C ASP A 116 -12.65 -5.41 8.06
N SER A 117 -12.36 -6.22 7.03
CA SER A 117 -11.33 -6.14 5.99
C SER A 117 -10.76 -4.77 5.59
N GLY A 118 -11.63 -3.78 5.49
CA GLY A 118 -11.53 -2.81 4.43
C GLY A 118 -11.83 -3.44 3.07
N LEU A 119 -12.58 -2.71 2.25
CA LEU A 119 -12.82 -3.04 0.84
C LEU A 119 -12.21 -1.92 0.02
N ARG A 120 -11.37 -2.23 -0.96
CA ARG A 120 -10.84 -1.25 -1.93
C ARG A 120 -11.17 -1.73 -3.34
N TYR A 121 -11.41 -0.76 -4.22
CA TYR A 121 -11.71 -1.00 -5.63
C TYR A 121 -10.68 -0.26 -6.48
N SER A 122 -10.15 -0.94 -7.50
CA SER A 122 -9.28 -0.43 -8.56
C SER A 122 -9.88 -0.87 -9.91
N ASP A 123 -9.73 -0.11 -10.98
CA ASP A 123 -10.21 -0.58 -12.29
C ASP A 123 -9.31 -1.70 -12.85
N LEU A 124 -8.00 -1.65 -12.58
CA LEU A 124 -7.06 -2.74 -12.92
C LEU A 124 -7.40 -4.04 -12.18
N SER A 125 -7.49 -4.01 -10.84
CA SER A 125 -7.58 -5.22 -10.00
C SER A 125 -9.01 -5.53 -9.51
N ARG A 126 -9.99 -4.67 -9.84
CA ARG A 126 -11.34 -4.69 -9.26
C ARG A 126 -11.26 -4.64 -7.73
N PHE A 127 -11.91 -5.57 -7.04
CA PHE A 127 -11.83 -5.66 -5.57
C PHE A 127 -10.58 -6.41 -5.06
N GLY A 128 -9.71 -6.90 -5.97
CA GLY A 128 -8.44 -7.54 -5.66
C GLY A 128 -8.52 -8.54 -4.49
N PRO A 129 -7.58 -8.48 -3.53
CA PRO A 129 -7.53 -9.41 -2.39
C PRO A 129 -8.58 -9.16 -1.30
N TYR A 130 -9.31 -8.04 -1.34
CA TYR A 130 -10.06 -7.54 -0.18
C TYR A 130 -11.37 -8.27 0.11
N VAL A 131 -11.96 -8.94 -0.89
CA VAL A 131 -13.31 -9.52 -0.79
C VAL A 131 -13.41 -10.61 0.27
N LYS A 132 -12.42 -11.52 0.33
CA LYS A 132 -12.47 -12.70 1.21
C LYS A 132 -12.56 -12.29 2.69
N GLY A 133 -11.65 -11.43 3.14
CA GLY A 133 -11.64 -10.96 4.53
C GLY A 133 -12.85 -10.08 4.85
N PHE A 134 -13.25 -9.18 3.95
CA PHE A 134 -14.45 -8.36 4.13
C PHE A 134 -15.70 -9.22 4.34
N ALA A 135 -15.94 -10.18 3.44
CA ALA A 135 -17.09 -11.08 3.51
C ALA A 135 -17.09 -11.91 4.80
N PHE A 136 -15.93 -12.44 5.20
CA PHE A 136 -15.80 -13.19 6.44
C PHE A 136 -16.16 -12.34 7.67
N PHE A 137 -15.56 -11.15 7.84
CA PHE A 137 -15.83 -10.32 9.01
C PHE A 137 -17.28 -9.84 9.06
N LYS A 138 -17.88 -9.52 7.91
CA LYS A 138 -19.32 -9.22 7.85
C LYS A 138 -20.17 -10.43 8.23
N ALA A 139 -19.85 -11.64 7.76
CA ALA A 139 -20.55 -12.85 8.17
C ALA A 139 -20.44 -13.12 9.68
N TYR A 140 -19.25 -12.97 10.26
CA TYR A 140 -19.00 -13.10 11.70
C TYR A 140 -19.85 -12.12 12.51
N TRP A 141 -19.81 -10.82 12.17
CA TRP A 141 -20.61 -9.82 12.89
C TRP A 141 -22.11 -9.97 12.64
N TRP A 142 -22.54 -10.40 11.44
CA TRP A 142 -23.96 -10.70 11.19
C TRP A 142 -24.47 -11.92 11.95
N ALA A 143 -23.63 -12.94 12.17
CA ALA A 143 -23.96 -14.06 13.06
C ALA A 143 -24.18 -13.56 14.50
N PHE A 144 -23.32 -12.65 14.98
CA PHE A 144 -23.53 -11.97 16.26
C PHE A 144 -24.81 -11.11 16.27
N GLY A 145 -25.09 -10.40 15.17
CA GLY A 145 -26.34 -9.67 14.98
C GLY A 145 -27.59 -10.56 15.08
N GLY A 146 -27.51 -11.78 14.55
CA GLY A 146 -28.54 -12.81 14.72
C GLY A 146 -28.78 -13.18 16.19
N ILE A 147 -27.72 -13.28 16.99
CA ILE A 147 -27.81 -13.47 18.45
C ILE A 147 -28.52 -12.26 19.09
N LEU A 148 -28.17 -11.02 18.71
CA LEU A 148 -28.83 -9.82 19.23
C LEU A 148 -30.35 -9.79 18.90
N LEU A 149 -30.73 -10.19 17.69
CA LEU A 149 -32.14 -10.32 17.32
C LEU A 149 -32.84 -11.44 18.11
N PHE A 150 -32.16 -12.55 18.37
CA PHE A 150 -32.70 -13.62 19.20
C PHE A 150 -32.88 -13.18 20.66
N VAL A 151 -31.93 -12.45 21.24
CA VAL A 151 -32.06 -11.81 22.55
C VAL A 151 -33.25 -10.84 22.56
N SER A 152 -33.41 -10.03 21.52
CA SER A 152 -34.57 -9.15 21.35
C SER A 152 -35.89 -9.96 21.40
N PHE A 153 -35.94 -11.11 20.74
CA PHE A 153 -37.10 -12.01 20.78
C PHE A 153 -37.39 -12.55 22.18
N LEU A 154 -36.37 -12.95 22.94
CA LEU A 154 -36.53 -13.45 24.30
C LEU A 154 -37.12 -12.37 25.23
N PHE A 155 -36.63 -11.14 25.13
CA PHE A 155 -36.99 -10.04 26.03
C PHE A 155 -38.15 -9.16 25.55
N ARG A 156 -38.76 -9.48 24.41
CA ARG A 156 -39.90 -8.74 23.87
C ARG A 156 -41.11 -8.83 24.82
N VAL A 157 -41.56 -7.67 25.26
CA VAL A 157 -42.75 -7.50 26.10
C VAL A 157 -44.02 -7.70 25.27
N ARG A 158 -44.97 -8.44 25.82
CA ARG A 158 -46.37 -8.54 25.34
C ARG A 158 -47.28 -8.40 26.57
N GLY A 159 -48.26 -7.52 26.49
CA GLY A 159 -49.13 -7.19 27.62
C GLY A 159 -48.53 -6.16 28.57
N ARG A 160 -49.22 -5.91 29.70
CA ARG A 160 -48.93 -4.79 30.60
C ARG A 160 -47.78 -5.04 31.59
N GLU A 161 -47.38 -6.30 31.80
CA GLU A 161 -46.29 -6.60 32.75
C GLU A 161 -44.90 -6.36 32.17
N THR A 162 -44.31 -5.24 32.58
CA THR A 162 -43.01 -4.73 32.13
C THR A 162 -41.90 -4.93 33.16
N GLY A 163 -42.20 -5.45 34.34
CA GLY A 163 -41.23 -5.65 35.42
C GLY A 163 -40.07 -6.58 35.04
N ALA A 164 -38.85 -6.20 35.42
CA ALA A 164 -37.62 -6.92 35.04
C ALA A 164 -37.61 -8.41 35.45
N LYS A 165 -38.12 -8.74 36.64
CA LYS A 165 -38.23 -10.12 37.13
C LYS A 165 -39.11 -10.99 36.23
N TRP A 166 -40.25 -10.45 35.80
CA TRP A 166 -41.18 -11.15 34.92
C TRP A 166 -40.61 -11.31 33.51
N ARG A 167 -39.98 -10.27 32.97
CA ARG A 167 -39.30 -10.33 31.67
C ARG A 167 -38.21 -11.41 31.64
N MET A 168 -37.42 -11.52 32.71
CA MET A 168 -36.40 -12.57 32.83
C MET A 168 -37.02 -13.98 32.89
N ARG A 169 -38.11 -14.17 33.65
CA ARG A 169 -38.81 -15.47 33.73
C ARG A 169 -39.36 -15.89 32.37
N ILE A 170 -39.98 -14.96 31.64
CA ILE A 170 -40.50 -15.19 30.27
C ILE A 170 -39.35 -15.50 29.31
N ALA A 171 -38.24 -14.76 29.37
CA ALA A 171 -37.08 -14.99 28.53
C ALA A 171 -36.49 -16.40 28.74
N ARG A 172 -36.34 -16.85 30.00
CA ARG A 172 -35.87 -18.21 30.32
C ARG A 172 -36.81 -19.28 29.79
N TRP A 173 -38.12 -19.10 29.95
CA TRP A 173 -39.12 -20.03 29.40
C TRP A 173 -39.08 -20.06 27.86
N ARG A 174 -38.96 -18.90 27.19
CA ARG A 174 -38.82 -18.86 25.72
C ARG A 174 -37.53 -19.53 25.26
N LEU A 175 -36.43 -19.35 25.99
CA LEU A 175 -35.15 -19.98 25.70
C LEU A 175 -35.25 -21.50 25.84
N SER A 176 -35.89 -22.02 26.90
CA SER A 176 -36.07 -23.47 27.08
C SER A 176 -36.93 -24.10 25.98
N GLN A 177 -37.87 -23.34 25.41
CA GLN A 177 -38.70 -23.77 24.27
C GLN A 177 -37.97 -23.63 22.92
N ARG A 178 -36.97 -22.75 22.81
CA ARG A 178 -36.32 -22.38 21.54
C ARG A 178 -34.80 -22.60 21.53
N TRP A 179 -34.28 -23.43 22.43
CA TRP A 179 -32.84 -23.70 22.54
C TRP A 179 -32.25 -24.27 21.24
N LYS A 180 -33.04 -25.02 20.46
CA LYS A 180 -32.68 -25.54 19.13
C LYS A 180 -32.39 -24.45 18.09
N VAL A 181 -32.78 -23.19 18.34
CA VAL A 181 -32.44 -22.03 17.52
C VAL A 181 -31.26 -21.27 18.13
N ALA A 182 -31.26 -21.12 19.46
CA ALA A 182 -30.20 -20.42 20.18
C ALA A 182 -28.83 -21.09 20.01
N LEU A 183 -28.79 -22.41 20.17
CA LEU A 183 -27.54 -23.17 20.18
C LEU A 183 -26.82 -23.11 18.81
N PRO A 184 -27.48 -23.39 17.66
CA PRO A 184 -26.80 -23.25 16.36
C PRO A 184 -26.31 -21.83 16.06
N LEU A 185 -27.03 -20.79 16.47
CA LEU A 185 -26.59 -19.40 16.28
C LEU A 185 -25.30 -19.09 17.03
N VAL A 186 -25.22 -19.51 18.30
CA VAL A 186 -24.02 -19.34 19.12
C VAL A 186 -22.86 -20.19 18.59
N LEU A 187 -23.13 -21.44 18.20
CA LEU A 187 -22.11 -22.32 17.61
C LEU A 187 -21.58 -21.78 16.27
N LEU A 188 -22.45 -21.21 15.43
CA LEU A 188 -22.03 -20.57 14.18
C LEU A 188 -21.12 -19.38 14.45
N TRP A 189 -21.53 -18.47 15.35
CA TRP A 189 -20.73 -17.31 15.70
C TRP A 189 -19.39 -17.71 16.33
N ALA A 190 -19.39 -18.66 17.26
CA ALA A 190 -18.17 -19.17 17.89
C ALA A 190 -17.27 -19.91 16.89
N GLY A 191 -17.83 -20.69 15.98
CA GLY A 191 -17.09 -21.38 14.92
C GLY A 191 -16.44 -20.40 13.94
N LEU A 192 -17.17 -19.36 13.53
CA LEU A 192 -16.60 -18.25 12.76
C LEU A 192 -15.52 -17.53 13.56
N GLY A 193 -15.73 -17.28 14.86
CA GLY A 193 -14.72 -16.68 15.74
C GLY A 193 -13.43 -17.49 15.82
N ALA A 194 -13.53 -18.81 15.98
CA ALA A 194 -12.38 -19.72 15.99
C ALA A 194 -11.67 -19.76 14.64
N TRP A 195 -12.42 -19.82 13.54
CA TRP A 195 -11.87 -19.77 12.17
C TRP A 195 -11.17 -18.44 11.88
N GLY A 196 -11.77 -17.34 12.33
CA GLY A 196 -11.22 -15.99 12.22
C GLY A 196 -9.94 -15.84 13.03
N TYR A 197 -9.91 -16.37 14.25
CA TYR A 197 -8.70 -16.38 15.07
C TYR A 197 -7.59 -17.17 14.38
N TYR A 198 -7.90 -18.37 13.88
CA TYR A 198 -6.92 -19.17 13.12
C TYR A 198 -6.37 -18.39 11.92
N ASN A 199 -7.23 -17.77 11.10
CA ASN A 199 -6.79 -17.02 9.92
C ASN A 199 -5.98 -15.76 10.26
N THR A 200 -6.35 -15.02 11.30
CA THR A 200 -5.80 -13.67 11.58
C THR A 200 -4.81 -13.61 12.73
N LYS A 201 -4.53 -14.74 13.40
CA LYS A 201 -3.53 -14.85 14.46
C LYS A 201 -2.61 -16.07 14.35
N VAL A 202 -2.99 -17.11 13.60
CA VAL A 202 -2.17 -18.31 13.42
C VAL A 202 -1.60 -18.40 12.00
N LEU A 203 -2.46 -18.27 10.97
CA LEU A 203 -2.02 -18.30 9.57
C LEU A 203 -1.36 -16.99 9.12
N ASN A 204 -1.94 -15.86 9.52
CA ASN A 204 -1.46 -14.53 9.17
C ASN A 204 -1.35 -13.71 10.46
N THR A 205 -0.15 -13.65 11.03
CA THR A 205 0.15 -12.82 12.19
C THR A 205 0.08 -11.34 11.81
N TYR A 206 -0.14 -10.48 12.80
CA TYR A 206 -0.08 -9.04 12.59
C TYR A 206 0.54 -8.38 13.80
N THR A 207 1.35 -7.37 13.53
CA THR A 207 1.99 -6.51 14.52
C THR A 207 1.05 -5.34 14.84
N THR A 208 0.80 -5.13 16.13
CA THR A 208 0.01 -3.97 16.61
C THR A 208 0.85 -2.69 16.58
N SER A 209 0.22 -1.51 16.71
CA SER A 209 0.93 -0.23 16.84
C SER A 209 2.01 -0.28 17.91
N ASP A 210 1.68 -0.78 19.09
CA ASP A 210 2.55 -0.76 20.26
C ASP A 210 3.69 -1.76 20.12
N GLN A 211 3.40 -2.95 19.60
CA GLN A 211 4.45 -3.92 19.25
C GLN A 211 5.39 -3.35 18.19
N GLY A 212 4.86 -2.66 17.18
CA GLY A 212 5.68 -2.02 16.15
C GLY A 212 6.55 -0.90 16.71
N GLU A 213 6.03 -0.11 17.65
CA GLU A 213 6.80 0.89 18.40
C GLU A 213 7.92 0.23 19.23
N GLU A 214 7.60 -0.82 19.99
CA GLU A 214 8.57 -1.57 20.81
C GLU A 214 9.66 -2.23 19.96
N LEU A 215 9.32 -2.82 18.82
CA LEU A 215 10.28 -3.41 17.88
C LEU A 215 11.22 -2.36 17.32
N ARG A 216 10.73 -1.18 16.93
CA ARG A 216 11.59 -0.06 16.47
C ARG A 216 12.54 0.44 17.57
N VAL A 217 12.07 0.48 18.82
CA VAL A 217 12.90 0.83 19.97
C VAL A 217 13.98 -0.24 20.20
N ARG A 218 13.62 -1.52 20.10
CA ARG A 218 14.54 -2.65 20.26
C ARG A 218 15.61 -2.62 19.16
N TYR A 219 15.19 -2.48 17.91
CA TYR A 219 16.07 -2.33 16.75
C TYR A 219 17.12 -1.25 16.97
N GLU A 220 16.70 -0.05 17.37
CA GLU A 220 17.64 1.05 17.61
C GLU A 220 18.58 0.75 18.79
N LYS A 221 18.06 0.25 19.92
CA LYS A 221 18.91 -0.02 21.10
C LYS A 221 19.93 -1.13 20.86
N GLU A 222 19.56 -2.17 20.11
CA GLU A 222 20.40 -3.36 19.92
C GLU A 222 21.37 -3.24 18.73
N PHE A 223 20.93 -2.60 17.65
CA PHE A 223 21.66 -2.61 16.38
C PHE A 223 22.28 -1.27 15.97
N LYS A 224 21.93 -0.13 16.59
CA LYS A 224 22.55 1.18 16.24
C LYS A 224 24.07 1.20 16.42
N ARG A 225 24.62 0.33 17.27
CA ARG A 225 26.08 0.16 17.41
C ARG A 225 26.78 -0.34 16.13
N PHE A 226 26.03 -0.87 15.18
CA PHE A 226 26.50 -1.34 13.87
C PHE A 226 26.29 -0.29 12.77
N ASP A 227 25.80 0.90 13.10
CA ASP A 227 25.69 1.99 12.15
C ASP A 227 27.08 2.42 11.65
N GLY A 228 27.21 2.58 10.33
CA GLY A 228 28.45 3.00 9.67
C GLY A 228 29.60 1.99 9.65
N ILE A 229 29.41 0.73 10.06
CA ILE A 229 30.46 -0.28 9.90
C ILE A 229 30.69 -0.62 8.42
N PRO A 230 31.92 -0.97 8.00
CA PRO A 230 32.19 -1.46 6.64
C PRO A 230 31.29 -2.65 6.27
N GLN A 231 30.66 -2.58 5.10
CA GLN A 231 29.79 -3.62 4.55
C GLN A 231 30.03 -3.72 3.03
N PRO A 232 29.87 -4.90 2.42
CA PRO A 232 30.10 -5.03 0.98
C PRO A 232 29.00 -4.34 0.19
N HIS A 233 29.38 -3.77 -0.97
CA HIS A 233 28.46 -3.09 -1.87
C HIS A 233 27.84 -4.05 -2.88
N PHE A 234 26.56 -3.87 -3.20
CA PHE A 234 25.95 -4.54 -4.37
C PHE A 234 26.66 -4.13 -5.67
N THR A 235 26.97 -5.10 -6.52
CA THR A 235 27.56 -4.86 -7.85
C THR A 235 26.78 -5.52 -8.99
N ALA A 236 26.09 -6.63 -8.74
CA ALA A 236 25.21 -7.25 -9.74
C ALA A 236 24.08 -8.07 -9.10
N VAL A 237 22.94 -8.17 -9.79
CA VAL A 237 21.84 -9.05 -9.39
C VAL A 237 21.20 -9.73 -10.61
N ASP A 238 21.19 -11.05 -10.61
CA ASP A 238 20.45 -11.87 -11.59
C ASP A 238 19.20 -12.47 -10.93
N TYR A 239 18.02 -12.11 -11.43
CA TYR A 239 16.73 -12.57 -10.93
C TYR A 239 16.12 -13.65 -11.82
N ASP A 240 15.54 -14.66 -11.19
CA ASP A 240 14.54 -15.56 -11.78
C ASP A 240 13.25 -15.44 -10.95
N ILE A 241 12.18 -14.89 -11.54
CA ILE A 241 10.93 -14.56 -10.85
C ILE A 241 9.76 -15.28 -11.53
N ALA A 242 8.99 -16.04 -10.77
CA ALA A 242 7.77 -16.69 -11.22
C ALA A 242 6.55 -16.11 -10.50
N LEU A 243 5.72 -15.36 -11.22
CA LEU A 243 4.48 -14.77 -10.71
C LEU A 243 3.27 -15.64 -11.04
N TYR A 244 2.43 -15.87 -10.03
CA TYR A 244 1.12 -16.51 -10.13
C TYR A 244 0.04 -15.55 -9.60
N PRO A 245 -0.32 -14.50 -10.37
CA PRO A 245 -1.19 -13.42 -9.90
C PRO A 245 -2.56 -13.88 -9.40
N GLU A 246 -3.17 -14.87 -10.06
CA GLU A 246 -4.49 -15.41 -9.70
C GLU A 246 -4.50 -16.09 -8.32
N GLU A 247 -3.38 -16.69 -7.94
CA GLU A 247 -3.17 -17.35 -6.65
C GLU A 247 -2.64 -16.38 -5.59
N ARG A 248 -2.24 -15.15 -5.98
CA ARG A 248 -1.37 -14.28 -5.18
C ARG A 248 -0.19 -15.05 -4.61
N ARG A 249 0.53 -15.74 -5.51
CA ARG A 249 1.77 -16.46 -5.20
C ARG A 249 2.93 -15.98 -6.08
N MET A 250 4.12 -15.95 -5.50
CA MET A 250 5.37 -15.62 -6.17
C MET A 250 6.47 -16.54 -5.64
N GLU A 251 7.35 -16.95 -6.52
CA GLU A 251 8.59 -17.67 -6.21
C GLU A 251 9.72 -16.96 -6.94
N TYR A 252 10.87 -16.81 -6.30
CA TYR A 252 12.02 -16.20 -6.95
C TYR A 252 13.35 -16.73 -6.42
N THR A 253 14.36 -16.62 -7.27
CA THR A 253 15.77 -16.73 -6.90
C THR A 253 16.49 -15.48 -7.35
N ALA A 254 17.26 -14.86 -6.47
CA ALA A 254 18.15 -13.76 -6.80
C ALA A 254 19.59 -14.18 -6.53
N GLN A 255 20.43 -14.14 -7.55
CA GLN A 255 21.88 -14.30 -7.44
C GLN A 255 22.48 -12.91 -7.30
N VAL A 256 22.94 -12.60 -6.09
CA VAL A 256 23.47 -11.29 -5.73
C VAL A 256 24.99 -11.38 -5.67
N THR A 257 25.67 -10.52 -6.42
CA THR A 257 27.12 -10.31 -6.28
C THR A 257 27.35 -9.04 -5.50
N THR A 258 28.14 -9.14 -4.44
CA THR A 258 28.58 -8.00 -3.63
C THR A 258 30.10 -7.92 -3.63
N ARG A 259 30.66 -6.75 -3.30
CA ARG A 259 32.11 -6.52 -3.25
C ARG A 259 32.51 -5.68 -2.05
N ASN A 260 33.60 -6.05 -1.37
CA ASN A 260 34.22 -5.16 -0.40
C ASN A 260 34.94 -4.00 -1.12
N VAL A 261 34.41 -2.79 -1.00
CA VAL A 261 35.01 -1.58 -1.59
C VAL A 261 35.93 -0.84 -0.61
N ASP A 262 35.93 -1.24 0.66
CA ASP A 262 36.75 -0.66 1.71
C ASP A 262 38.18 -1.19 1.70
N ALA A 263 39.09 -0.44 2.34
CA ALA A 263 40.49 -0.83 2.50
C ALA A 263 40.73 -1.83 3.64
N VAL A 264 39.67 -2.21 4.38
CA VAL A 264 39.73 -3.14 5.52
C VAL A 264 38.93 -4.40 5.21
N SER A 265 39.35 -5.53 5.78
CA SER A 265 38.56 -6.77 5.66
C SER A 265 37.26 -6.68 6.45
N ILE A 266 36.19 -7.25 5.91
CA ILE A 266 34.88 -7.33 6.57
C ILE A 266 34.73 -8.73 7.17
N ASP A 267 34.55 -8.81 8.47
CA ASP A 267 34.42 -10.09 9.20
C ASP A 267 32.96 -10.54 9.40
N SER A 268 31.99 -9.66 9.13
CA SER A 268 30.58 -9.91 9.37
C SER A 268 29.69 -9.19 8.36
N LEU A 269 28.69 -9.90 7.85
CA LEU A 269 27.65 -9.39 6.97
C LEU A 269 26.36 -9.21 7.76
N HIS A 270 25.83 -8.00 7.74
CA HIS A 270 24.59 -7.62 8.41
C HIS A 270 23.48 -7.48 7.36
N LEU A 271 22.37 -8.16 7.55
CA LEU A 271 21.24 -8.15 6.63
C LEU A 271 19.94 -7.79 7.34
N LEU A 272 19.21 -6.83 6.76
CA LEU A 272 17.81 -6.55 7.09
C LEU A 272 16.95 -7.21 6.01
N LEU A 273 16.13 -8.19 6.40
CA LEU A 273 15.34 -8.99 5.48
C LEU A 273 14.09 -8.22 5.00
N PRO A 274 13.56 -8.55 3.81
CA PRO A 274 12.27 -8.04 3.37
C PRO A 274 11.11 -8.59 4.22
N ASP A 275 10.10 -7.77 4.47
CA ASP A 275 8.88 -8.17 5.16
C ASP A 275 8.04 -9.15 4.32
N ASP A 276 7.21 -9.95 4.99
CA ASP A 276 6.12 -10.75 4.39
C ASP A 276 6.52 -11.87 3.40
N VAL A 277 7.81 -12.10 3.13
CA VAL A 277 8.28 -13.17 2.23
C VAL A 277 9.02 -14.27 3.01
N ASP A 278 8.74 -15.53 2.68
CA ASP A 278 9.50 -16.67 3.19
C ASP A 278 10.83 -16.73 2.43
N LEU A 279 11.97 -16.66 3.13
CA LEU A 279 13.27 -16.45 2.49
C LEU A 279 14.40 -17.31 3.07
N GLU A 280 15.15 -17.95 2.18
CA GLU A 280 16.37 -18.71 2.44
C GLU A 280 17.57 -17.99 1.81
N ILE A 281 18.68 -17.91 2.55
CA ILE A 281 19.94 -17.29 2.10
C ILE A 281 21.02 -18.36 2.11
N ASP A 282 21.62 -18.57 0.95
CA ASP A 282 22.83 -19.36 0.79
C ASP A 282 24.01 -18.39 0.64
N LEU A 283 24.90 -18.42 1.64
CA LEU A 283 26.05 -17.54 1.78
C LEU A 283 27.33 -18.37 1.97
N PRO A 284 28.05 -18.71 0.89
CA PRO A 284 29.29 -19.46 0.99
C PRO A 284 30.33 -18.77 1.88
N GLY A 285 30.89 -19.51 2.85
CA GLY A 285 31.83 -18.95 3.82
C GLY A 285 31.19 -18.07 4.92
N GLY A 286 29.86 -17.99 4.95
CA GLY A 286 29.11 -17.30 6.00
C GLY A 286 28.49 -18.26 7.01
N GLU A 287 28.74 -18.03 8.30
CA GLU A 287 28.07 -18.72 9.40
C GLU A 287 27.05 -17.78 10.04
N LEU A 288 25.77 -18.18 10.08
CA LEU A 288 24.71 -17.43 10.74
C LEU A 288 24.94 -17.41 12.26
N VAL A 289 25.33 -16.27 12.81
CA VAL A 289 25.63 -16.10 14.24
C VAL A 289 24.53 -15.37 15.00
N LEU A 290 23.66 -14.64 14.30
CA LEU A 290 22.45 -14.02 14.87
C LEU A 290 21.32 -14.08 13.86
N ASN A 291 20.15 -14.53 14.31
CA ASN A 291 18.90 -14.51 13.57
C ASN A 291 17.80 -13.99 14.50
N ASP A 292 17.38 -12.74 14.32
CA ASP A 292 16.24 -12.15 15.01
C ASP A 292 15.05 -12.12 14.04
N ASP A 293 14.12 -13.06 14.22
CA ASP A 293 12.94 -13.22 13.36
C ASP A 293 11.87 -12.14 13.60
N ASP A 294 11.90 -11.43 14.73
CA ASP A 294 10.94 -10.37 15.07
C ASP A 294 11.37 -9.01 14.49
N LEU A 295 12.68 -8.80 14.31
CA LEU A 295 13.27 -7.59 13.72
C LEU A 295 13.77 -7.80 12.28
N ASP A 296 13.55 -8.99 11.74
CA ASP A 296 13.98 -9.38 10.40
C ASP A 296 15.47 -9.08 10.17
N TYR A 297 16.31 -9.37 11.18
CA TYR A 297 17.73 -9.00 11.18
C TYR A 297 18.63 -10.22 11.34
N ARG A 298 19.59 -10.39 10.42
CA ARG A 298 20.57 -11.48 10.44
C ARG A 298 21.99 -10.95 10.45
N ILE A 299 22.87 -11.63 11.18
CA ILE A 299 24.32 -11.41 11.14
C ILE A 299 25.01 -12.72 10.78
N TYR A 300 25.81 -12.69 9.73
CA TYR A 300 26.68 -13.79 9.33
C TYR A 300 28.12 -13.43 9.64
N ARG A 301 28.85 -14.32 10.30
CA ARG A 301 30.32 -14.24 10.40
C ARG A 301 30.93 -14.80 9.12
N LEU A 302 31.88 -14.09 8.54
CA LEU A 302 32.58 -14.51 7.33
C LEU A 302 33.91 -15.18 7.69
N ASP A 303 34.11 -16.42 7.22
CA ASP A 303 35.35 -17.18 7.39
C ASP A 303 35.84 -17.77 6.04
N PRO A 304 36.92 -17.23 5.45
CA PRO A 304 37.73 -16.12 5.95
C PRO A 304 36.99 -14.77 5.85
N PRO A 305 37.42 -13.73 6.61
CA PRO A 305 36.94 -12.37 6.43
C PRO A 305 37.08 -11.90 4.97
N LEU A 306 36.08 -11.18 4.47
CA LEU A 306 36.04 -10.69 3.09
C LEU A 306 37.12 -9.61 2.89
N ALA A 307 38.18 -9.97 2.18
CA ALA A 307 39.31 -9.08 1.92
C ALA A 307 38.92 -7.86 1.07
N PRO A 308 39.64 -6.74 1.16
CA PRO A 308 39.48 -5.59 0.27
C PRO A 308 39.46 -5.98 -1.22
N GLY A 309 38.45 -5.51 -1.96
CA GLY A 309 38.24 -5.81 -3.37
C GLY A 309 37.71 -7.22 -3.69
N ALA A 310 37.58 -8.10 -2.69
CA ALA A 310 37.02 -9.43 -2.90
C ALA A 310 35.49 -9.38 -3.10
N GLU A 311 34.99 -10.30 -3.91
CA GLU A 311 33.56 -10.47 -4.16
C GLU A 311 32.97 -11.55 -3.25
N LEU A 312 31.72 -11.34 -2.86
CA LEU A 312 30.94 -12.26 -2.05
C LEU A 312 29.61 -12.55 -2.78
N PRO A 313 29.47 -13.75 -3.37
CA PRO A 313 28.22 -14.18 -3.98
C PRO A 313 27.23 -14.61 -2.90
N ILE A 314 25.96 -14.24 -3.08
CA ILE A 314 24.85 -14.57 -2.18
C ILE A 314 23.69 -15.07 -3.03
N THR A 315 23.15 -16.25 -2.74
CA THR A 315 21.89 -16.70 -3.36
C THR A 315 20.74 -16.50 -2.39
N VAL A 316 19.76 -15.72 -2.81
CA VAL A 316 18.50 -15.51 -2.08
C VAL A 316 17.41 -16.32 -2.79
N ARG A 317 16.74 -17.22 -2.07
CA ARG A 317 15.56 -17.94 -2.57
C ARG A 317 14.38 -17.51 -1.74
N GLY A 318 13.37 -16.96 -2.38
CA GLY A 318 12.21 -16.44 -1.68
C GLY A 318 10.90 -16.88 -2.29
N SER A 319 9.85 -16.88 -1.47
CA SER A 319 8.50 -17.18 -1.90
C SER A 319 7.47 -16.43 -1.07
N TYR A 320 6.32 -16.17 -1.69
CA TYR A 320 5.15 -15.65 -1.01
C TYR A 320 3.91 -16.36 -1.55
N ALA A 321 2.97 -16.70 -0.66
CA ALA A 321 1.67 -17.21 -1.06
C ALA A 321 0.61 -16.74 -0.06
N ALA A 322 -0.43 -16.06 -0.55
CA ALA A 322 -1.52 -15.59 0.29
C ALA A 322 -2.30 -16.77 0.92
N LYS A 323 -2.40 -16.81 2.25
CA LYS A 323 -3.08 -17.88 3.00
C LYS A 323 -4.40 -17.39 3.59
N GLY A 324 -5.52 -17.97 3.18
CA GLY A 324 -6.83 -17.69 3.78
C GLY A 324 -7.28 -16.23 3.62
N PHE A 325 -7.54 -15.55 4.74
CA PHE A 325 -7.76 -14.10 4.80
C PHE A 325 -7.06 -13.47 6.00
N GLU A 326 -6.70 -12.20 5.86
CA GLU A 326 -5.78 -11.55 6.78
C GLU A 326 -6.51 -10.54 7.67
N HIS A 327 -5.90 -10.15 8.80
CA HIS A 327 -6.40 -9.02 9.59
C HIS A 327 -6.40 -7.77 8.73
N ARG A 328 -5.28 -7.49 8.05
CA ARG A 328 -5.07 -6.50 7.01
C ARG A 328 -4.22 -7.19 5.95
N ILE A 329 -4.45 -6.91 4.66
CA ILE A 329 -3.60 -7.46 3.60
C ILE A 329 -2.16 -6.96 3.82
N SER A 330 -1.22 -7.89 4.02
CA SER A 330 0.19 -7.59 4.32
C SER A 330 0.97 -7.31 3.04
N PHE A 331 0.95 -8.23 2.08
CA PHE A 331 1.67 -8.08 0.81
C PHE A 331 0.74 -7.66 -0.36
N ILE A 332 0.45 -6.37 -0.47
CA ILE A 332 -0.46 -5.83 -1.50
C ILE A 332 0.20 -5.56 -2.86
N GLN A 333 1.51 -5.72 -2.92
CA GLN A 333 2.33 -5.64 -4.11
C GLN A 333 1.94 -6.72 -5.13
N LEU A 334 1.48 -7.87 -4.65
CA LEU A 334 1.04 -8.99 -5.49
C LEU A 334 -0.49 -9.12 -5.53
N VAL A 335 -1.05 -8.84 -6.70
CA VAL A 335 -2.50 -8.86 -6.97
C VAL A 335 -2.79 -9.51 -8.32
N ASN A 336 -4.05 -9.90 -8.53
CA ASN A 336 -4.48 -10.61 -9.73
C ASN A 336 -4.22 -9.86 -11.05
N ASN A 337 -4.16 -8.53 -11.03
CA ASN A 337 -3.86 -7.70 -12.18
C ASN A 337 -3.30 -6.35 -11.73
N GLY A 338 -2.12 -5.97 -12.21
CA GLY A 338 -1.42 -4.77 -11.74
C GLY A 338 -0.53 -5.04 -10.53
N SER A 339 0.16 -6.18 -10.50
CA SER A 339 1.19 -6.41 -9.49
C SER A 339 2.33 -5.42 -9.67
N PHE A 340 2.83 -4.86 -8.57
CA PHE A 340 3.91 -3.88 -8.52
C PHE A 340 4.72 -4.08 -7.24
N PHE A 341 5.99 -4.42 -7.38
CA PHE A 341 6.99 -4.57 -6.32
C PHE A 341 8.35 -4.07 -6.81
N ASN A 342 9.31 -3.92 -5.91
CA ASN A 342 10.66 -3.46 -6.21
C ASN A 342 11.72 -4.40 -5.62
N ASN A 343 13.00 -4.05 -5.79
CA ASN A 343 14.11 -4.86 -5.33
C ASN A 343 14.16 -5.05 -3.81
N THR A 344 13.71 -4.08 -3.02
CA THR A 344 13.69 -4.18 -1.55
C THR A 344 12.58 -5.09 -1.03
N ASP A 345 11.57 -5.40 -1.84
CA ASP A 345 10.55 -6.42 -1.51
C ASP A 345 11.09 -7.86 -1.68
N LEU A 346 12.26 -8.05 -2.33
CA LEU A 346 12.81 -9.37 -2.68
C LEU A 346 14.19 -9.68 -2.09
N VAL A 347 15.08 -8.69 -2.02
CA VAL A 347 16.47 -8.91 -1.62
C VAL A 347 16.74 -8.16 -0.32
N PRO A 348 17.39 -8.80 0.68
CA PRO A 348 17.74 -8.13 1.93
C PRO A 348 18.57 -6.86 1.70
N GLY A 349 18.31 -5.84 2.52
CA GLY A 349 19.20 -4.69 2.63
C GLY A 349 20.49 -5.08 3.36
N ILE A 350 21.62 -4.50 2.95
CA ILE A 350 22.91 -4.71 3.61
C ILE A 350 23.15 -3.60 4.63
N GLY A 351 23.49 -3.98 5.86
CA GLY A 351 23.87 -3.07 6.94
C GLY A 351 22.73 -2.61 7.85
N TYR A 352 23.05 -1.66 8.73
CA TYR A 352 22.08 -0.97 9.57
C TYR A 352 21.26 0.03 8.76
N ASN A 353 19.97 0.20 9.10
CA ASN A 353 19.06 1.11 8.40
C ASN A 353 18.37 2.06 9.39
N ALA A 354 18.76 3.33 9.39
CA ALA A 354 18.16 4.37 10.22
C ALA A 354 16.65 4.60 9.94
N GLY A 355 16.15 4.16 8.78
CA GLY A 355 14.73 4.15 8.44
C GLY A 355 13.87 3.22 9.33
N ALA A 356 14.48 2.18 9.90
CA ALA A 356 13.82 1.26 10.82
C ALA A 356 13.74 1.81 12.27
N GLU A 357 14.43 2.90 12.60
CA GLU A 357 14.33 3.56 13.91
C GLU A 357 12.95 4.19 14.16
N LEU A 358 12.62 4.40 15.43
CA LEU A 358 11.43 5.15 15.85
C LEU A 358 11.56 6.63 15.45
N SER A 359 10.60 7.20 14.71
CA SER A 359 10.72 8.59 14.23
C SER A 359 10.00 9.62 15.10
N ASP A 360 8.89 9.26 15.76
CA ASP A 360 8.07 10.22 16.50
C ASP A 360 8.80 10.78 17.74
N ARG A 361 8.73 12.10 17.93
CA ARG A 361 9.47 12.79 18.98
C ARG A 361 8.95 12.51 20.39
N ASN A 362 7.63 12.36 20.54
CA ASN A 362 7.03 12.07 21.84
C ASN A 362 7.29 10.62 22.23
N ASP A 363 7.17 9.70 21.27
CA ASP A 363 7.43 8.27 21.52
C ASP A 363 8.92 8.05 21.82
N ARG A 364 9.83 8.72 21.12
CA ARG A 364 11.27 8.68 21.46
C ARG A 364 11.53 9.18 22.88
N ARG A 365 10.89 10.26 23.34
CA ARG A 365 11.00 10.73 24.73
C ARG A 365 10.42 9.74 25.73
N LYS A 366 9.29 9.09 25.42
CA LYS A 366 8.67 8.04 26.24
C LYS A 366 9.63 6.86 26.46
N HIS A 367 10.49 6.57 25.48
CA HIS A 367 11.45 5.45 25.50
C HIS A 367 12.90 5.84 25.86
N ASP A 368 13.11 7.08 26.31
CA ASP A 368 14.43 7.66 26.63
C ASP A 368 15.43 7.59 25.47
N LEU A 369 14.94 7.67 24.23
CA LEU A 369 15.77 7.74 23.02
C LEU A 369 16.17 9.20 22.73
N PRO A 370 17.41 9.45 22.24
CA PRO A 370 17.84 10.78 21.84
C PRO A 370 16.96 11.29 20.69
N PRO A 371 16.84 12.61 20.45
CA PRO A 371 16.15 13.11 19.26
C PRO A 371 16.70 12.48 17.97
N LYS A 372 15.83 12.04 17.06
CA LYS A 372 16.25 11.51 15.75
C LYS A 372 16.77 12.64 14.88
N GLU A 373 17.98 12.48 14.36
CA GLU A 373 18.52 13.38 13.33
C GLU A 373 17.82 13.09 12.00
N ARG A 374 17.43 14.14 11.26
CA ARG A 374 16.71 13.95 9.99
C ARG A 374 17.61 13.46 8.87
N MET A 375 18.82 14.02 8.80
CA MET A 375 19.80 13.74 7.78
C MET A 375 21.16 14.20 8.28
N THR A 376 22.22 13.55 7.81
CA THR A 376 23.61 13.94 8.10
C THR A 376 23.85 15.41 7.73
N PRO A 377 24.45 16.24 8.60
CA PRO A 377 24.72 17.64 8.29
C PRO A 377 25.58 17.82 7.04
N LEU A 378 25.35 18.93 6.31
CA LEU A 378 26.17 19.28 5.15
C LEU A 378 27.64 19.42 5.59
N SER A 379 28.53 18.68 4.93
CA SER A 379 29.93 18.55 5.29
C SER A 379 30.85 18.66 4.08
N GLU A 380 32.08 19.13 4.29
CA GLU A 380 33.15 19.12 3.28
C GLU A 380 33.89 17.77 3.21
N ASP A 381 33.62 16.86 4.15
CA ASP A 381 34.23 15.55 4.21
C ASP A 381 33.98 14.75 2.90
N PRO A 382 35.02 14.40 2.14
CA PRO A 382 34.89 13.58 0.94
C PRO A 382 34.28 12.20 1.19
N ALA A 383 34.45 11.61 2.38
CA ALA A 383 33.94 10.28 2.68
C ALA A 383 32.40 10.25 2.66
N LEU A 384 31.75 11.27 3.22
CA LEU A 384 30.29 11.39 3.21
C LEU A 384 29.68 11.62 1.83
N ARG A 385 30.51 11.91 0.81
CA ARG A 385 30.08 12.06 -0.59
C ARG A 385 30.15 10.77 -1.41
N GLN A 386 30.59 9.67 -0.81
CA GLN A 386 30.65 8.36 -1.48
C GLN A 386 29.36 7.54 -1.31
N HIS A 387 28.38 8.04 -0.55
CA HIS A 387 27.12 7.35 -0.29
C HIS A 387 25.94 8.18 -0.78
N THR A 388 24.92 7.52 -1.31
CA THR A 388 23.70 8.15 -1.81
C THR A 388 22.49 7.69 -1.00
N TYR A 389 21.44 8.51 -0.96
CA TYR A 389 20.26 8.25 -0.14
C TYR A 389 19.30 7.21 -0.77
N LEU A 390 19.55 6.73 -2.00
CA LEU A 390 18.65 5.78 -2.67
C LEU A 390 18.81 4.36 -2.13
N MET A 391 20.05 3.90 -1.94
CA MET A 391 20.33 2.59 -1.37
C MET A 391 21.71 2.60 -0.71
N ALA A 392 21.74 2.23 0.57
CA ALA A 392 22.98 2.05 1.31
C ALA A 392 23.77 0.83 0.79
N ASN A 393 25.09 0.88 0.95
CA ASN A 393 26.00 -0.22 0.60
C ASN A 393 25.75 -0.75 -0.83
N SER A 394 25.68 0.17 -1.79
CA SER A 394 25.45 -0.15 -3.19
C SER A 394 26.20 0.82 -4.08
N ASP A 395 26.75 0.29 -5.16
CA ASP A 395 27.23 1.09 -6.28
C ASP A 395 26.22 1.03 -7.43
N TRP A 396 26.67 1.38 -8.64
CA TRP A 396 25.93 1.02 -9.84
C TRP A 396 25.99 -0.50 -10.05
N VAL A 397 24.81 -1.07 -10.29
CA VAL A 397 24.64 -2.51 -10.43
C VAL A 397 24.31 -2.89 -11.86
N ASP A 398 24.81 -4.06 -12.27
CA ASP A 398 24.28 -4.79 -13.41
C ASP A 398 23.08 -5.63 -12.98
N VAL A 399 21.98 -5.58 -13.73
CA VAL A 399 20.76 -6.34 -13.42
C VAL A 399 20.31 -7.11 -14.63
N ARG A 400 20.01 -8.39 -14.42
CA ARG A 400 19.32 -9.24 -15.38
C ARG A 400 18.13 -9.90 -14.71
N THR A 401 17.07 -10.11 -15.47
CA THR A 401 15.85 -10.68 -14.94
C THR A 401 15.24 -11.61 -15.96
N HIS A 402 15.07 -12.87 -15.59
CA HIS A 402 14.03 -13.71 -16.13
C HIS A 402 12.78 -13.54 -15.27
N ILE A 403 11.65 -13.20 -15.88
CA ILE A 403 10.37 -13.07 -15.19
C ILE A 403 9.26 -13.76 -15.99
N SER A 404 8.45 -14.55 -15.30
CA SER A 404 7.29 -15.23 -15.85
C SER A 404 5.99 -14.83 -15.14
N THR A 405 4.89 -14.80 -15.88
CA THR A 405 3.57 -14.42 -15.37
C THR A 405 2.44 -15.16 -16.11
N ALA A 406 1.18 -14.84 -15.79
CA ALA A 406 0.01 -15.38 -16.47
C ALA A 406 0.04 -15.11 -17.99
N GLY A 407 -0.50 -16.02 -18.80
CA GLY A 407 -0.45 -15.95 -20.26
C GLY A 407 -1.17 -14.76 -20.90
N ASP A 408 -2.03 -14.07 -20.15
CA ASP A 408 -2.73 -12.86 -20.57
C ASP A 408 -2.06 -11.56 -20.05
N GLN A 409 -0.98 -11.67 -19.27
CA GLN A 409 -0.27 -10.52 -18.71
C GLN A 409 1.08 -10.28 -19.38
N ILE A 410 1.53 -9.03 -19.32
CA ILE A 410 2.88 -8.61 -19.68
C ILE A 410 3.61 -8.28 -18.39
N ALA A 411 4.71 -8.98 -18.12
CA ALA A 411 5.62 -8.65 -17.05
C ALA A 411 6.72 -7.72 -17.56
N VAL A 412 7.03 -6.68 -16.81
CA VAL A 412 8.07 -5.70 -17.15
C VAL A 412 9.07 -5.64 -16.01
N ALA A 413 10.35 -5.83 -16.37
CA ALA A 413 11.48 -5.74 -15.46
C ALA A 413 12.49 -4.66 -15.95
N PRO A 414 13.50 -4.32 -15.14
CA PRO A 414 14.45 -3.24 -15.44
C PRO A 414 15.30 -3.53 -16.67
N GLY A 415 15.56 -2.50 -17.46
CA GLY A 415 16.38 -2.61 -18.66
C GLY A 415 15.62 -3.04 -19.92
N SER A 416 16.39 -3.35 -20.96
CA SER A 416 15.89 -3.66 -22.30
C SER A 416 15.38 -5.09 -22.38
N LEU A 417 14.25 -5.28 -23.05
CA LEU A 417 13.71 -6.61 -23.37
C LEU A 417 14.69 -7.32 -24.32
N ARG A 418 15.19 -8.48 -23.91
CA ARG A 418 16.09 -9.33 -24.69
C ARG A 418 15.35 -10.43 -25.41
N LYS A 419 14.38 -11.04 -24.72
CA LYS A 419 13.63 -12.18 -25.21
C LYS A 419 12.24 -12.22 -24.59
N GLN A 420 11.26 -12.66 -25.37
CA GLN A 420 9.91 -12.95 -24.92
C GLN A 420 9.45 -14.25 -25.56
N TRP A 421 8.81 -15.12 -24.78
CA TRP A 421 8.18 -16.34 -25.29
C TRP A 421 7.01 -16.77 -24.41
N THR A 422 6.24 -17.74 -24.89
CA THR A 422 5.17 -18.38 -24.15
C THR A 422 5.50 -19.86 -23.99
N GLU A 423 5.36 -20.38 -22.78
CA GLU A 423 5.63 -21.77 -22.41
C GLU A 423 4.62 -22.20 -21.34
N ASP A 424 4.07 -23.40 -21.46
CA ASP A 424 3.08 -23.95 -20.52
C ASP A 424 1.89 -23.01 -20.19
N GLY A 425 1.46 -22.21 -21.19
CA GLY A 425 0.36 -21.24 -21.04
C GLY A 425 0.72 -19.98 -20.25
N ARG A 426 2.01 -19.75 -19.97
CA ARG A 426 2.54 -18.58 -19.26
C ARG A 426 3.43 -17.75 -20.17
N ASN A 427 3.52 -16.46 -19.89
CA ASN A 427 4.42 -15.55 -20.62
C ASN A 427 5.73 -15.39 -19.85
N HIS A 428 6.84 -15.47 -20.58
CA HIS A 428 8.20 -15.36 -20.08
C HIS A 428 8.93 -14.22 -20.77
N PHE A 429 9.74 -13.51 -20.00
CA PHE A 429 10.49 -12.35 -20.45
C PHE A 429 11.90 -12.38 -19.86
N GLU A 430 12.89 -12.05 -20.69
CA GLU A 430 14.25 -11.78 -20.24
C GLU A 430 14.56 -10.29 -20.46
N TYR A 431 14.95 -9.60 -19.39
CA TYR A 431 15.39 -8.22 -19.40
C TYR A 431 16.82 -8.11 -18.90
N ALA A 432 17.56 -7.12 -19.42
CA ALA A 432 18.86 -6.76 -18.86
C ALA A 432 19.11 -5.26 -19.04
N LEU A 433 19.72 -4.65 -18.03
CA LEU A 433 20.20 -3.26 -18.15
C LEU A 433 21.16 -3.13 -19.34
N ASP A 434 21.09 -2.00 -20.04
CA ASP A 434 22.03 -1.68 -21.12
C ASP A 434 23.36 -1.15 -20.58
N HIS A 435 23.33 -0.59 -19.37
CA HIS A 435 24.47 -0.04 -18.63
C HIS A 435 24.24 -0.20 -17.12
N PRO A 436 25.30 -0.31 -16.30
CA PRO A 436 25.16 -0.25 -14.85
C PRO A 436 24.34 0.98 -14.43
N SER A 437 23.42 0.78 -13.51
CA SER A 437 22.45 1.79 -13.04
C SER A 437 22.28 1.73 -11.53
N GLN A 438 21.56 2.67 -10.93
CA GLN A 438 21.26 2.63 -9.50
C GLN A 438 20.56 1.31 -9.11
N ASN A 439 20.89 0.75 -7.93
CA ASN A 439 20.22 -0.43 -7.38
C ASN A 439 18.83 -0.07 -6.82
N PHE A 440 18.00 0.51 -7.68
CA PHE A 440 16.70 1.05 -7.35
C PHE A 440 15.82 0.84 -8.57
N TYR A 441 14.99 -0.19 -8.53
CA TYR A 441 14.20 -0.61 -9.69
C TYR A 441 12.97 -1.44 -9.32
N SER A 442 12.00 -1.49 -10.23
CA SER A 442 10.70 -2.14 -10.03
C SER A 442 10.39 -3.26 -11.03
N PHE A 443 9.49 -4.14 -10.63
CA PHE A 443 8.89 -5.20 -11.43
C PHE A 443 7.37 -5.03 -11.46
N LEU A 444 6.76 -5.17 -12.63
CA LEU A 444 5.31 -5.06 -12.79
C LEU A 444 4.74 -6.18 -13.63
N SER A 445 3.48 -6.53 -13.39
CA SER A 445 2.72 -7.46 -14.22
C SER A 445 1.24 -7.08 -14.27
N ALA A 446 0.72 -6.88 -15.48
CA ALA A 446 -0.70 -6.63 -15.71
C ALA A 446 -1.15 -7.00 -17.14
N ARG A 447 -2.47 -7.00 -17.34
CA ARG A 447 -3.12 -6.96 -18.65
C ARG A 447 -3.03 -5.54 -19.22
N TYR A 448 -1.94 -5.28 -19.92
CA TYR A 448 -1.67 -3.98 -20.54
C TYR A 448 -2.10 -3.93 -22.01
N GLU A 449 -2.68 -2.81 -22.41
CA GLU A 449 -2.44 -2.27 -23.74
C GLU A 449 -1.14 -1.46 -23.74
N VAL A 450 -0.47 -1.38 -24.89
CA VAL A 450 0.81 -0.68 -25.00
C VAL A 450 0.77 0.30 -26.16
N ALA A 451 0.90 1.59 -25.84
CA ALA A 451 1.14 2.62 -26.85
C ALA A 451 2.65 2.80 -27.01
N ARG A 452 3.15 2.75 -28.25
CA ARG A 452 4.58 2.85 -28.57
C ARG A 452 4.81 3.92 -29.63
N GLU A 453 5.76 4.80 -29.34
CA GLU A 453 6.33 5.73 -30.31
C GLU A 453 7.86 5.69 -30.22
N GLN A 454 8.53 6.29 -31.21
CA GLN A 454 9.97 6.52 -31.15
C GLN A 454 10.27 8.01 -31.14
N TRP A 455 11.29 8.38 -30.37
CA TRP A 455 11.86 9.70 -30.36
C TRP A 455 13.32 9.64 -30.78
N THR A 456 13.70 10.40 -31.82
CA THR A 456 15.07 10.47 -32.30
C THR A 456 15.72 11.78 -31.85
N PRO A 457 16.89 11.73 -31.19
CA PRO A 457 17.60 12.94 -30.78
C PRO A 457 17.92 13.86 -31.98
N PRO A 458 17.58 15.17 -31.93
CA PRO A 458 17.85 16.11 -33.03
C PRO A 458 19.34 16.27 -33.38
N GLY A 459 20.23 16.04 -32.42
CA GLY A 459 21.69 16.12 -32.58
C GLY A 459 22.37 14.85 -33.11
N GLY A 460 21.59 13.82 -33.47
CA GLY A 460 22.09 12.48 -33.79
C GLY A 460 22.19 11.58 -32.55
N GLY A 461 22.01 10.26 -32.75
CA GLY A 461 21.96 9.27 -31.68
C GLY A 461 21.04 8.10 -32.04
N ALA A 462 20.98 7.09 -31.18
CA ALA A 462 20.01 6.01 -31.32
C ALA A 462 18.59 6.52 -31.00
N PRO A 463 17.54 6.02 -31.69
CA PRO A 463 16.16 6.28 -31.29
C PRO A 463 15.90 5.77 -29.88
N VAL A 464 15.05 6.47 -29.15
CA VAL A 464 14.53 6.08 -27.84
C VAL A 464 13.09 5.61 -28.00
N ASP A 465 12.79 4.40 -27.55
CA ASP A 465 11.42 3.89 -27.51
C ASP A 465 10.65 4.58 -26.37
N VAL A 466 9.50 5.18 -26.69
CA VAL A 466 8.62 5.88 -25.76
C VAL A 466 7.36 5.05 -25.60
N GLU A 467 7.16 4.45 -24.44
CA GLU A 467 6.09 3.48 -24.22
C GLU A 467 5.19 3.85 -23.04
N VAL A 468 3.90 3.58 -23.17
CA VAL A 468 2.93 3.65 -22.07
C VAL A 468 2.17 2.34 -22.01
N TYR A 469 2.24 1.66 -20.87
CA TYR A 469 1.53 0.42 -20.56
C TYR A 469 0.36 0.76 -19.66
N TYR A 470 -0.86 0.52 -20.14
CA TYR A 470 -2.07 1.02 -19.50
C TYR A 470 -3.22 0.02 -19.57
N HIS A 471 -4.19 0.16 -18.69
CA HIS A 471 -5.43 -0.56 -18.76
C HIS A 471 -6.28 -0.05 -19.92
N HIS A 472 -6.85 -0.92 -20.77
CA HIS A 472 -7.56 -0.52 -21.99
C HIS A 472 -8.63 0.59 -21.81
N GLU A 473 -9.31 0.66 -20.65
CA GLU A 473 -10.31 1.72 -20.37
C GLU A 473 -9.67 3.09 -20.04
N HIS A 474 -8.36 3.16 -19.84
CA HIS A 474 -7.62 4.30 -19.31
C HIS A 474 -6.77 5.04 -20.37
N GLY A 475 -7.07 4.85 -21.66
CA GLY A 475 -6.31 5.44 -22.76
C GLY A 475 -6.37 6.97 -22.89
N VAL A 476 -7.26 7.66 -22.15
CA VAL A 476 -7.58 9.09 -22.36
C VAL A 476 -6.37 10.02 -22.21
N ASN A 477 -5.49 9.76 -21.24
CA ASN A 477 -4.31 10.58 -20.98
C ASN A 477 -3.02 10.03 -21.59
N VAL A 478 -3.07 8.87 -22.25
CA VAL A 478 -1.88 8.24 -22.87
C VAL A 478 -1.21 9.15 -23.90
N PRO A 479 -1.91 9.82 -24.83
CA PRO A 479 -1.27 10.73 -25.79
C PRO A 479 -0.53 11.89 -25.11
N ARG A 480 -1.08 12.40 -24.00
CA ARG A 480 -0.50 13.48 -23.20
C ARG A 480 0.76 13.02 -22.45
N MET A 481 0.75 11.82 -21.91
CA MET A 481 1.94 11.20 -21.31
C MET A 481 3.06 11.02 -22.34
N ILE A 482 2.73 10.53 -23.54
CA ILE A 482 3.70 10.39 -24.64
C ILE A 482 4.26 11.76 -25.06
N ALA A 483 3.39 12.76 -25.21
CA ALA A 483 3.82 14.12 -25.54
C ALA A 483 4.78 14.68 -24.48
N SER A 484 4.44 14.55 -23.20
CA SER A 484 5.29 15.00 -22.10
C SER A 484 6.66 14.31 -22.11
N MET A 485 6.70 12.97 -22.27
CA MET A 485 7.98 12.25 -22.37
C MET A 485 8.84 12.74 -23.54
N LYS A 486 8.26 12.94 -24.73
CA LYS A 486 8.99 13.40 -25.92
C LYS A 486 9.51 14.83 -25.77
N GLN A 487 8.72 15.72 -25.17
CA GLN A 487 9.14 17.09 -24.91
C GLN A 487 10.20 17.20 -23.83
N ALA A 488 10.05 16.42 -22.75
CA ALA A 488 11.07 16.26 -21.72
C ALA A 488 12.38 15.72 -22.31
N LEU A 489 12.33 14.66 -23.11
CA LEU A 489 13.49 14.13 -23.84
C LEU A 489 14.15 15.21 -24.70
N ALA A 490 13.38 16.00 -25.44
CA ALA A 490 13.90 17.07 -26.28
C ALA A 490 14.59 18.17 -25.47
N TYR A 491 13.92 18.72 -24.45
CA TYR A 491 14.45 19.80 -23.64
C TYR A 491 15.65 19.35 -22.81
N TYR A 492 15.54 18.21 -22.10
CA TYR A 492 16.60 17.71 -21.21
C TYR A 492 17.84 17.28 -22.01
N THR A 493 17.65 16.65 -23.17
CA THR A 493 18.78 16.30 -24.04
C THR A 493 19.52 17.54 -24.53
N GLN A 494 18.79 18.58 -24.93
CA GLN A 494 19.38 19.83 -25.41
C GLN A 494 20.13 20.60 -24.30
N HIS A 495 19.58 20.62 -23.09
CA HIS A 495 20.05 21.51 -22.03
C HIS A 495 20.95 20.84 -20.99
N PHE A 496 20.80 19.54 -20.75
CA PHE A 496 21.51 18.82 -19.67
C PHE A 496 22.43 17.70 -20.18
N GLY A 497 22.22 17.22 -21.42
CA GLY A 497 23.06 16.22 -22.06
C GLY A 497 22.29 14.96 -22.45
N PRO A 498 22.94 13.98 -23.12
CA PRO A 498 22.27 12.83 -23.72
C PRO A 498 21.47 11.97 -22.73
N TYR A 499 20.33 11.44 -23.18
CA TYR A 499 19.60 10.40 -22.46
C TYR A 499 20.35 9.06 -22.51
N ARG A 500 20.40 8.34 -21.37
CA ARG A 500 21.26 7.15 -21.19
C ARG A 500 20.62 5.82 -21.59
N HIS A 501 19.29 5.70 -21.53
CA HIS A 501 18.58 4.44 -21.77
C HIS A 501 18.05 4.36 -23.21
N ARG A 502 17.73 3.16 -23.70
CA ARG A 502 17.17 2.94 -25.05
C ARG A 502 15.66 3.13 -25.10
N GLN A 503 15.03 3.22 -23.94
CA GLN A 503 13.60 3.28 -23.76
C GLN A 503 13.27 4.16 -22.57
N VAL A 504 12.06 4.70 -22.60
CA VAL A 504 11.38 5.25 -21.43
C VAL A 504 9.95 4.74 -21.41
N ARG A 505 9.52 4.26 -20.25
CA ARG A 505 8.26 3.54 -20.10
C ARG A 505 7.47 4.11 -18.94
N ILE A 506 6.19 4.40 -19.14
CA ILE A 506 5.23 4.60 -18.06
C ILE A 506 4.45 3.30 -17.89
N LEU A 507 4.35 2.80 -16.66
CA LEU A 507 3.67 1.55 -16.34
C LEU A 507 2.55 1.79 -15.34
N GLU A 508 1.31 1.54 -15.73
CA GLU A 508 0.18 1.72 -14.84
C GLU A 508 0.13 0.66 -13.73
N PHE A 509 -0.17 1.08 -12.50
CA PHE A 509 -0.48 0.16 -11.39
C PHE A 509 -1.73 0.59 -10.60
N PRO A 510 -2.37 -0.33 -9.84
CA PRO A 510 -3.63 -0.08 -9.13
C PRO A 510 -3.55 1.06 -8.11
N ARG A 511 -4.70 1.72 -7.83
CA ARG A 511 -4.80 2.81 -6.84
C ARG A 511 -4.58 2.43 -5.38
N TYR A 512 -4.11 1.21 -5.12
CA TYR A 512 -3.74 0.78 -3.78
C TYR A 512 -2.59 1.61 -3.23
N PHE A 513 -1.77 2.18 -4.13
CA PHE A 513 -0.88 3.30 -3.86
C PHE A 513 -1.24 4.48 -4.78
N SER A 514 -0.84 5.69 -4.40
CA SER A 514 -1.19 6.93 -5.10
C SER A 514 0.04 7.82 -5.32
N PHE A 515 0.97 7.31 -6.13
CA PHE A 515 2.22 7.99 -6.48
C PHE A 515 2.67 7.65 -7.91
N ALA A 516 3.64 8.41 -8.40
CA ALA A 516 4.52 8.07 -9.51
C ALA A 516 5.95 7.97 -8.97
N GLN A 517 6.79 7.15 -9.58
CA GLN A 517 8.18 7.00 -9.15
C GLN A 517 9.08 6.78 -10.36
N ALA A 518 10.16 7.54 -10.48
CA ALA A 518 11.16 7.32 -11.50
C ALA A 518 12.20 6.28 -11.11
N PHE A 519 12.16 5.11 -11.74
CA PHE A 519 13.27 4.16 -11.81
C PHE A 519 14.05 4.35 -13.13
N PRO A 520 15.28 3.82 -13.27
CA PRO A 520 16.07 3.95 -14.50
C PRO A 520 15.31 3.45 -15.73
N GLY A 521 14.95 4.37 -16.64
CA GLY A 521 14.21 4.13 -17.87
C GLY A 521 12.76 3.63 -17.70
N THR A 522 12.21 3.62 -16.49
CA THR A 522 10.86 3.08 -16.20
C THR A 522 10.19 3.85 -15.06
N MET A 523 8.96 4.31 -15.29
CA MET A 523 8.22 5.20 -14.39
C MET A 523 6.84 4.60 -14.06
N PRO A 524 6.73 3.77 -13.02
CA PRO A 524 5.46 3.27 -12.54
C PRO A 524 4.56 4.42 -12.08
N TYR A 525 3.27 4.32 -12.41
CA TYR A 525 2.33 5.41 -12.25
C TYR A 525 0.96 4.88 -11.79
N SER A 526 0.44 5.37 -10.66
CA SER A 526 -0.85 4.91 -10.15
C SER A 526 -2.01 5.32 -11.07
N GLU A 527 -2.97 4.40 -11.26
CA GLU A 527 -4.19 4.64 -12.04
C GLU A 527 -4.91 5.92 -11.57
N SER A 528 -4.86 6.20 -10.25
CA SER A 528 -5.60 7.29 -9.59
C SER A 528 -4.99 8.68 -9.70
N ILE A 529 -3.75 8.81 -10.17
CA ILE A 529 -3.06 10.11 -10.24
C ILE A 529 -2.92 10.63 -11.66
N GLY A 530 -2.82 9.73 -12.65
CA GLY A 530 -2.46 10.08 -14.03
C GLY A 530 -3.50 9.65 -15.04
N PHE A 531 -3.82 8.37 -15.00
CA PHE A 531 -4.57 7.71 -16.07
C PHE A 531 -6.04 8.12 -16.13
N ILE A 532 -6.72 8.16 -14.98
CA ILE A 532 -8.16 8.49 -14.89
C ILE A 532 -8.45 9.95 -14.50
N THR A 533 -7.42 10.81 -14.47
CA THR A 533 -7.54 12.23 -14.12
C THR A 533 -8.30 12.99 -15.20
N ASP A 534 -9.36 13.70 -14.83
CA ASP A 534 -10.09 14.60 -15.73
C ASP A 534 -9.33 15.92 -15.90
N LEU A 535 -8.92 16.20 -17.15
CA LEU A 535 -8.23 17.41 -17.57
C LEU A 535 -8.97 18.09 -18.73
N SER A 536 -10.31 17.93 -18.80
CA SER A 536 -11.14 18.53 -19.86
C SER A 536 -11.21 20.06 -19.78
N ALA A 537 -11.01 20.64 -18.59
CA ALA A 537 -10.90 22.08 -18.41
C ALA A 537 -9.49 22.57 -18.79
N GLU A 538 -9.33 23.12 -20.00
CA GLU A 538 -8.05 23.64 -20.51
C GLU A 538 -7.43 24.77 -19.67
N SER A 539 -8.23 25.43 -18.80
CA SER A 539 -7.73 26.44 -17.88
C SER A 539 -6.94 25.87 -16.71
N ASP A 540 -7.10 24.57 -16.45
CA ASP A 540 -6.49 23.90 -15.31
C ASP A 540 -5.03 23.59 -15.60
N ILE A 541 -4.29 23.35 -14.52
CA ILE A 541 -2.91 22.89 -14.64
C ILE A 541 -2.95 21.46 -15.15
N ASP A 542 -2.23 21.21 -16.24
CA ASP A 542 -2.01 19.88 -16.77
C ASP A 542 -1.07 19.07 -15.85
N MET A 543 -1.62 18.57 -14.74
CA MET A 543 -0.85 17.86 -13.71
C MET A 543 -0.27 16.55 -14.24
N VAL A 544 -0.92 15.90 -15.21
CA VAL A 544 -0.41 14.66 -15.81
C VAL A 544 0.83 14.97 -16.63
N PHE A 545 0.78 15.99 -17.49
CA PHE A 545 1.96 16.39 -18.26
C PHE A 545 3.11 16.80 -17.33
N TYR A 546 2.80 17.61 -16.31
CA TYR A 546 3.79 18.10 -15.36
C TYR A 546 4.48 16.96 -14.58
N VAL A 547 3.72 16.03 -13.99
CA VAL A 547 4.32 14.95 -13.20
C VAL A 547 5.14 14.02 -14.11
N VAL A 548 4.68 13.71 -15.33
CA VAL A 548 5.51 12.96 -16.28
C VAL A 548 6.81 13.69 -16.59
N ALA A 549 6.78 15.01 -16.79
CA ALA A 549 8.00 15.80 -17.02
C ALA A 549 8.93 15.81 -15.80
N HIS A 550 8.37 15.78 -14.58
CA HIS A 550 9.11 15.67 -13.32
C HIS A 550 9.80 14.30 -13.19
N GLU A 551 9.08 13.20 -13.39
CA GLU A 551 9.65 11.85 -13.36
C GLU A 551 10.71 11.65 -14.46
N MET A 552 10.51 12.26 -15.63
CA MET A 552 11.52 12.31 -16.68
C MET A 552 12.78 13.08 -16.24
N GLY A 553 12.62 14.13 -15.43
CA GLY A 553 13.73 14.90 -14.87
C GLY A 553 14.66 13.99 -14.05
N HIS A 554 14.08 13.03 -13.33
CA HIS A 554 14.86 12.11 -12.51
C HIS A 554 15.82 11.21 -13.29
N GLN A 555 15.56 11.03 -14.60
CA GLN A 555 16.47 10.27 -15.47
C GLN A 555 17.83 10.96 -15.65
N TRP A 556 17.92 12.27 -15.42
CA TRP A 556 19.18 13.02 -15.29
C TRP A 556 19.53 13.23 -13.81
N TRP A 557 18.54 13.58 -13.00
CA TRP A 557 18.70 13.96 -11.59
C TRP A 557 18.31 12.81 -10.63
N ALA A 558 19.26 12.26 -9.90
CA ALA A 558 19.27 10.97 -9.17
C ALA A 558 19.82 9.79 -9.98
N HIS A 559 19.50 9.64 -11.26
CA HIS A 559 19.99 8.47 -12.03
C HIS A 559 21.31 8.69 -12.77
N GLN A 560 21.61 9.91 -13.22
CA GLN A 560 22.93 10.25 -13.79
C GLN A 560 23.76 11.11 -12.82
N VAL A 561 23.13 12.09 -12.17
CA VAL A 561 23.74 12.95 -11.16
C VAL A 561 22.95 12.82 -9.87
N ILE A 562 23.54 12.25 -8.83
CA ILE A 562 22.89 12.01 -7.54
C ILE A 562 23.57 12.78 -6.42
N GLY A 563 22.76 13.27 -5.48
CA GLY A 563 23.26 13.88 -4.26
C GLY A 563 23.75 12.85 -3.26
N ALA A 564 24.75 13.24 -2.47
CA ALA A 564 25.18 12.47 -1.31
C ALA A 564 24.07 12.41 -0.25
N ASP A 565 24.11 11.39 0.61
CA ASP A 565 23.15 11.23 1.74
C ASP A 565 23.45 12.19 2.91
N ILE A 566 23.43 13.49 2.60
CA ILE A 566 23.65 14.59 3.53
C ILE A 566 22.69 15.74 3.20
N GLN A 567 22.52 16.69 4.13
CA GLN A 567 21.71 17.90 3.92
C GLN A 567 22.01 18.55 2.57
N GLY A 568 20.96 18.88 1.82
CA GLY A 568 21.07 19.44 0.48
C GLY A 568 21.17 18.39 -0.63
N GLY A 569 21.32 17.10 -0.32
CA GLY A 569 21.39 16.02 -1.31
C GLY A 569 20.18 16.00 -2.25
N THR A 570 18.97 16.17 -1.70
CA THR A 570 17.72 16.14 -2.49
C THR A 570 17.43 17.43 -3.26
N LEU A 571 18.24 18.48 -3.08
CA LEU A 571 18.22 19.61 -4.02
C LEU A 571 18.59 19.13 -5.42
N LEU A 572 19.62 18.28 -5.53
CA LEU A 572 20.12 17.81 -6.82
C LEU A 572 19.16 16.88 -7.56
N SER A 573 18.29 16.17 -6.84
CA SER A 573 17.30 15.27 -7.42
C SER A 573 15.93 15.94 -7.55
N GLU A 574 15.28 16.24 -6.43
CA GLU A 574 13.90 16.74 -6.39
C GLU A 574 13.79 18.16 -6.93
N SER A 575 14.64 19.08 -6.47
CA SER A 575 14.54 20.49 -6.90
C SER A 575 14.96 20.69 -8.35
N MET A 576 15.94 19.92 -8.83
CA MET A 576 16.34 19.95 -10.23
C MET A 576 15.28 19.29 -11.14
N SER A 577 14.70 18.15 -10.75
CA SER A 577 13.56 17.55 -11.48
C SER A 577 12.37 18.49 -11.53
N GLN A 578 12.06 19.19 -10.42
CA GLN A 578 11.05 20.23 -10.36
C GLN A 578 11.32 21.36 -11.35
N TYR A 579 12.53 21.92 -11.33
CA TYR A 579 12.93 22.99 -12.23
C TYR A 579 12.85 22.55 -13.69
N SER A 580 13.35 21.35 -14.00
CA SER A 580 13.30 20.74 -15.32
C SER A 580 11.86 20.64 -15.83
N ALA A 581 10.94 20.10 -15.02
CA ALA A 581 9.53 19.99 -15.39
C ALA A 581 8.88 21.36 -15.65
N LEU A 582 9.20 22.37 -14.83
CA LEU A 582 8.71 23.74 -15.02
C LEU A 582 9.13 24.34 -16.35
N MET A 583 10.35 24.06 -16.82
CA MET A 583 10.82 24.57 -18.10
C MET A 583 10.09 23.93 -19.28
N VAL A 584 9.83 22.62 -19.22
CA VAL A 584 9.02 21.93 -20.25
C VAL A 584 7.60 22.48 -20.23
N MET A 585 7.02 22.68 -19.04
CA MET A 585 5.69 23.29 -18.88
C MET A 585 5.62 24.72 -19.44
N GLU A 586 6.66 25.53 -19.23
CA GLU A 586 6.75 26.88 -19.80
C GLU A 586 6.80 26.83 -21.33
N GLN A 587 7.56 25.89 -21.90
CA GLN A 587 7.69 25.73 -23.36
C GLN A 587 6.37 25.30 -24.00
N GLU A 588 5.64 24.39 -23.38
CA GLU A 588 4.37 23.87 -23.92
C GLU A 588 3.19 24.83 -23.70
N TYR A 589 2.98 25.27 -22.47
CA TYR A 589 1.76 26.00 -22.08
C TYR A 589 1.97 27.50 -21.86
N GLY A 590 3.21 27.97 -21.93
CA GLY A 590 3.60 29.37 -21.74
C GLY A 590 3.66 29.83 -20.28
N ARG A 591 4.24 31.01 -20.09
CA ARG A 591 4.48 31.61 -18.76
C ARG A 591 3.22 31.83 -17.93
N ALA A 592 2.06 32.06 -18.57
CA ALA A 592 0.81 32.29 -17.86
C ALA A 592 0.35 31.03 -17.10
N HIS A 593 0.47 29.84 -17.72
CA HIS A 593 0.18 28.57 -17.07
C HIS A 593 1.20 28.25 -15.98
N MET A 594 2.50 28.45 -16.25
CA MET A 594 3.54 28.26 -15.24
C MET A 594 3.28 29.12 -13.98
N ARG A 595 2.82 30.36 -14.11
CA ARG A 595 2.47 31.20 -12.96
C ARG A 595 1.32 30.63 -12.12
N LYS A 596 0.32 29.99 -12.74
CA LYS A 596 -0.75 29.30 -12.01
C LYS A 596 -0.18 28.14 -11.19
N PHE A 597 0.71 27.35 -11.80
CA PHE A 597 1.40 26.25 -11.13
C PHE A 597 2.25 26.73 -9.95
N LEU A 598 3.07 27.76 -10.15
CA LEU A 598 3.89 28.33 -9.06
C LEU A 598 3.04 28.86 -7.90
N LYS A 599 1.85 29.41 -8.19
CA LYS A 599 0.90 29.79 -7.14
C LYS A 599 0.41 28.57 -6.36
N LEU A 600 0.03 27.49 -7.05
CA LEU A 600 -0.38 26.23 -6.42
C LEU A 600 0.71 25.66 -5.50
N GLU A 601 1.95 25.61 -5.99
CA GLU A 601 3.10 25.12 -5.21
C GLU A 601 3.42 26.02 -4.02
N ASN A 602 3.36 27.34 -4.19
CA ASN A 602 3.51 28.28 -3.08
C ASN A 602 2.45 28.07 -2.00
N ASP A 603 1.19 27.82 -2.38
CA ASP A 603 0.12 27.53 -1.42
C ASP A 603 0.36 26.18 -0.70
N LYS A 604 0.91 25.17 -1.38
CA LYS A 604 1.31 23.90 -0.75
C LYS A 604 2.43 24.12 0.25
N TYR A 605 3.51 24.80 -0.17
CA TYR A 605 4.64 25.13 0.69
C TYR A 605 4.20 25.91 1.94
N MET A 606 3.34 26.93 1.81
CA MET A 606 2.86 27.69 2.97
C MET A 606 2.04 26.84 3.95
N ARG A 607 1.26 25.86 3.45
CA ARG A 607 0.56 24.89 4.31
C ARG A 607 1.53 23.96 5.01
N ALA A 608 2.47 23.37 4.28
CA ALA A 608 3.46 22.44 4.84
C ALA A 608 4.36 23.10 5.89
N ARG A 609 4.78 24.35 5.62
CA ARG A 609 5.51 25.19 6.57
C ARG A 609 4.75 25.42 7.87
N GLY A 610 3.42 25.53 7.82
CA GLY A 610 2.58 25.63 9.02
C GLY A 610 2.52 24.36 9.86
N SER A 611 2.82 23.20 9.27
CA SER A 611 2.90 21.90 9.93
C SER A 611 4.33 21.44 10.25
N GLU A 612 5.37 22.21 9.90
CA GLU A 612 6.76 21.87 10.19
C GLU A 612 7.00 21.85 11.70
N THR A 613 7.42 20.69 12.23
CA THR A 613 7.53 20.46 13.68
C THR A 613 8.94 20.64 14.24
N GLN A 614 9.95 20.79 13.38
CA GLN A 614 11.35 20.89 13.80
C GLN A 614 11.93 22.27 13.54
N ARG A 615 12.27 22.54 12.28
CA ARG A 615 12.89 23.78 11.77
C ARG A 615 12.88 23.70 10.25
N GLU A 616 12.53 24.82 9.64
CA GLU A 616 12.72 25.06 8.21
C GLU A 616 14.21 25.31 7.94
N LEU A 617 14.75 24.70 6.88
CA LEU A 617 16.13 24.88 6.44
C LEU A 617 16.22 25.64 5.12
N PRO A 618 17.31 26.37 4.88
CA PRO A 618 17.57 26.94 3.56
C PRO A 618 17.70 25.82 2.52
N LEU A 619 17.38 26.10 1.26
CA LEU A 619 17.40 25.12 0.16
C LEU A 619 18.72 24.33 0.08
N LEU A 620 19.86 24.99 0.29
CA LEU A 620 21.19 24.36 0.31
C LEU A 620 21.34 23.24 1.36
N ARG A 621 20.50 23.23 2.40
CA ARG A 621 20.50 22.25 3.48
C ARG A 621 19.16 21.52 3.60
N VAL A 622 18.41 21.40 2.50
CA VAL A 622 17.11 20.72 2.52
C VAL A 622 17.27 19.26 3.01
N GLU A 623 16.35 18.82 3.88
CA GLU A 623 16.32 17.48 4.51
C GLU A 623 15.01 16.75 4.15
N ASN A 624 14.51 16.89 2.90
CA ASN A 624 13.15 16.49 2.51
C ASN A 624 12.04 17.19 3.32
N GLN A 625 12.19 18.50 3.54
CA GLN A 625 11.17 19.35 4.16
C GLN A 625 10.35 20.02 3.06
N GLY A 626 9.04 19.74 2.99
CA GLY A 626 8.16 20.33 1.98
C GLY A 626 6.81 19.67 1.91
#